data_AF-A0A1I6MWU4-F1
#
_entry.id   AF-A0A1I6MWU4-F1
#
_cell.length_a   1.000
_cell.length_b   1.000
_cell.length_c   1.000
_cell.angle_alpha   90.00
_cell.angle_beta   90.00
_cell.angle_gamma   90.00
#
_symmetry.space_group_name_H-M   'P 1'
#
loop_
_entity.id
_entity.type
_entity.pdbx_description
1 polymer ?
#
loop_
_entity_poly.entity_id
_entity_poly.type
_entity_poly.pdbx_seq_one_letter_code
_entity_poly.pdbx_strand_id
1 'polypeptide(L)'
;MVDGIEGVSSWVSALIRSLRMNTKAEQPKSGNAVDVGKLVLAVLVLAGGIFAYSWFSTDANIPASVRMIGVLVALVVALAIAATTALGRRVRGFLVESQFEMRKVVWPTRDETLKTTGIIIVVVIVLSLLLGLIDLILKSVVLDWLLKLGS
;
A
#
# COMPACT_ATOMS: atom_id res chain seq x y z
N MET A 1 -48.77 37.30 -22.30
CA MET A 1 -47.78 37.45 -21.20
C MET A 1 -47.51 36.10 -20.52
N VAL A 2 -47.45 34.99 -21.30
CA VAL A 2 -47.33 33.61 -20.77
C VAL A 2 -46.15 32.85 -21.42
N ASP A 3 -45.58 33.36 -22.51
CA ASP A 3 -44.56 32.65 -23.31
C ASP A 3 -43.15 32.63 -22.68
N GLY A 4 -42.90 33.41 -21.63
CA GLY A 4 -41.59 33.50 -20.97
C GLY A 4 -41.24 32.30 -20.07
N ILE A 5 -42.24 31.49 -19.67
CA ILE A 5 -42.07 30.43 -18.68
C ILE A 5 -41.60 29.11 -19.32
N GLU A 6 -41.95 28.88 -20.60
CA GLU A 6 -41.55 27.68 -21.35
C GLU A 6 -40.07 27.68 -21.72
N GLY A 7 -39.48 28.85 -21.96
CA GLY A 7 -38.04 28.97 -22.19
C GLY A 7 -37.23 28.51 -20.97
N VAL A 8 -37.64 28.94 -19.78
CA VAL A 8 -36.95 28.64 -18.52
C VAL A 8 -36.99 27.14 -18.21
N SER A 9 -38.12 26.45 -18.44
CA SER A 9 -38.21 25.00 -18.19
C SER A 9 -37.28 24.21 -19.11
N SER A 10 -37.08 24.65 -20.36
CA SER A 10 -36.14 24.04 -21.29
C SER A 10 -34.69 24.19 -20.81
N TRP A 11 -34.29 25.39 -20.38
CA TRP A 11 -32.94 25.66 -19.85
C TRP A 11 -32.66 24.93 -18.55
N VAL A 12 -33.64 24.84 -17.66
CA VAL A 12 -33.55 24.07 -16.42
C VAL A 12 -33.41 22.58 -16.72
N SER A 13 -34.19 22.04 -17.67
CA SER A 13 -34.06 20.64 -18.07
C SER A 13 -32.71 20.34 -18.74
N ALA A 14 -32.18 21.28 -19.52
CA ALA A 14 -30.87 21.17 -20.15
C ALA A 14 -29.72 21.27 -19.12
N LEU A 15 -29.84 22.14 -18.12
CA LEU A 15 -28.90 22.29 -17.02
C LEU A 15 -28.90 21.05 -16.13
N ILE A 16 -30.07 20.55 -15.74
CA ILE A 16 -30.22 19.31 -14.96
C ILE A 16 -29.69 18.11 -15.74
N ARG A 17 -29.94 18.07 -17.05
CA ARG A 17 -29.38 17.04 -17.94
C ARG A 17 -27.85 17.15 -17.97
N SER A 18 -27.29 18.34 -18.13
CA SER A 18 -25.84 18.59 -18.11
C SER A 18 -25.19 18.20 -16.78
N LEU A 19 -25.78 18.57 -15.65
CA LEU A 19 -25.32 18.19 -14.31
C LEU A 19 -25.45 16.68 -14.04
N ARG A 20 -26.45 16.02 -14.63
CA ARG A 20 -26.59 14.54 -14.61
C ARG A 20 -25.63 13.86 -15.60
N MET A 21 -25.11 14.58 -16.59
CA MET A 21 -24.28 14.07 -17.68
C MET A 21 -22.78 14.17 -17.39
N ASN A 22 -22.33 13.73 -16.21
CA ASN A 22 -20.89 13.55 -15.99
C ASN A 22 -20.46 12.33 -15.14
N THR A 23 -21.32 11.31 -15.00
CA THR A 23 -20.91 10.04 -14.35
C THR A 23 -21.54 8.81 -15.01
N LYS A 24 -21.68 8.82 -16.33
CA LYS A 24 -21.34 7.58 -17.04
C LYS A 24 -19.83 7.46 -16.90
N ALA A 25 -19.40 6.93 -15.75
CA ALA A 25 -18.12 6.25 -15.65
C ALA A 25 -17.98 5.50 -16.97
N GLU A 26 -16.90 5.75 -17.71
CA GLU A 26 -16.54 4.90 -18.84
C GLU A 26 -16.72 3.47 -18.34
N GLN A 27 -17.81 2.83 -18.76
CA GLN A 27 -17.99 1.42 -18.59
C GLN A 27 -16.74 0.86 -19.26
N PRO A 28 -15.81 0.24 -18.52
CA PRO A 28 -14.61 -0.28 -19.14
C PRO A 28 -15.11 -1.29 -20.18
N LYS A 29 -15.04 -0.88 -21.45
CA LYS A 29 -15.39 -1.70 -22.61
C LYS A 29 -14.64 -3.01 -22.43
N SER A 30 -15.42 -4.07 -22.20
CA SER A 30 -15.02 -5.44 -21.86
C SER A 30 -13.93 -5.56 -20.79
N GLY A 31 -14.33 -5.57 -19.52
CA GLY A 31 -13.71 -6.55 -18.63
C GLY A 31 -13.99 -7.93 -19.22
N ASN A 32 -13.06 -8.48 -20.01
CA ASN A 32 -13.19 -9.82 -20.57
C ASN A 32 -13.57 -10.75 -19.42
N ALA A 33 -14.73 -11.41 -19.49
CA ALA A 33 -15.15 -12.37 -18.46
C ALA A 33 -14.07 -13.45 -18.23
N VAL A 34 -13.29 -13.72 -19.28
CA VAL A 34 -12.09 -14.57 -19.26
C VAL A 34 -10.98 -14.02 -18.36
N ASP A 35 -10.74 -12.70 -18.33
CA ASP A 35 -9.72 -12.08 -17.47
C ASP A 35 -10.14 -12.14 -16.00
N VAL A 36 -11.44 -11.95 -15.70
CA VAL A 36 -11.98 -12.14 -14.34
C VAL A 36 -11.86 -13.60 -13.93
N GLY A 37 -12.19 -14.54 -14.82
CA GLY A 37 -12.01 -15.96 -14.59
C GLY A 37 -10.56 -16.35 -14.29
N LYS A 38 -9.59 -15.80 -15.04
CA LYS A 38 -8.15 -16.00 -14.78
C LYS A 38 -7.71 -15.43 -13.43
N LEU A 39 -8.23 -14.29 -13.01
CA LEU A 39 -7.93 -13.71 -11.69
C LEU A 39 -8.48 -14.57 -10.56
N VAL A 40 -9.73 -15.04 -10.67
CA VAL A 40 -10.31 -15.97 -9.71
C VAL A 40 -9.48 -17.25 -9.64
N LEU A 41 -9.08 -17.80 -10.80
CA LEU A 41 -8.19 -18.96 -10.86
C LEU A 41 -6.85 -18.70 -10.15
N ALA A 42 -6.22 -17.55 -10.36
CA ALA A 42 -4.97 -17.19 -9.69
C ALA A 42 -5.13 -17.14 -8.16
N VAL A 43 -6.23 -16.58 -7.67
CA VAL A 43 -6.54 -16.55 -6.22
C VAL A 43 -6.75 -17.96 -5.68
N LEU A 44 -7.47 -18.81 -6.43
CA LEU A 44 -7.66 -20.21 -6.04
C LEU A 44 -6.36 -21.01 -6.01
N VAL A 45 -5.43 -20.76 -6.94
CA VAL A 45 -4.10 -21.38 -6.94
C VAL A 45 -3.30 -20.96 -5.70
N LEU A 46 -3.34 -19.68 -5.32
CA LEU A 46 -2.69 -19.22 -4.08
C LEU A 46 -3.32 -19.83 -2.84
N ALA A 47 -4.65 -19.79 -2.75
CA ALA A 47 -5.38 -20.36 -1.64
C ALA A 47 -5.10 -21.86 -1.51
N GLY A 48 -5.06 -22.59 -2.63
CA GLY A 48 -4.68 -23.99 -2.70
C GLY A 48 -3.24 -24.24 -2.24
N GLY A 49 -2.28 -23.39 -2.64
CA GLY A 49 -0.89 -23.47 -2.19
C GLY A 49 -0.72 -23.24 -0.68
N ILE A 50 -1.43 -22.24 -0.13
CA ILE A 50 -1.44 -21.95 1.31
C ILE A 50 -2.13 -23.06 2.08
N PHE A 51 -3.27 -23.55 1.58
CA PHE A 51 -4.01 -24.65 2.18
C PHE A 51 -3.18 -25.93 2.21
N ALA A 52 -2.51 -26.27 1.09
CA ALA A 52 -1.58 -27.38 1.03
C ALA A 52 -0.46 -27.22 2.07
N TYR A 53 0.13 -26.03 2.20
CA TYR A 53 1.13 -25.76 3.24
C TYR A 53 0.58 -25.99 4.66
N SER A 54 -0.65 -25.57 4.95
CA SER A 54 -1.29 -25.77 6.25
C SER A 54 -1.65 -27.23 6.52
N TRP A 55 -2.10 -27.99 5.52
CA TRP A 55 -2.44 -29.39 5.70
C TRP A 55 -1.20 -30.26 5.91
N PHE A 56 -0.19 -30.08 5.06
CA PHE A 56 1.11 -30.74 5.18
C PHE A 56 1.95 -30.18 6.35
N SER A 57 1.42 -29.24 7.14
CA SER A 57 2.05 -28.79 8.39
C SER A 57 1.95 -29.77 9.53
N THR A 58 0.97 -30.67 9.45
CA THR A 58 0.67 -31.64 10.49
C THR A 58 1.51 -32.92 10.36
N ASP A 59 2.02 -33.23 9.15
CA ASP A 59 2.84 -34.41 8.90
C ASP A 59 4.36 -34.14 9.07
N ALA A 60 4.99 -34.82 10.02
CA ALA A 60 6.41 -34.67 10.36
C ALA A 60 7.39 -35.22 9.29
N ASN A 61 6.89 -35.95 8.29
CA ASN A 61 7.72 -36.64 7.29
C ASN A 61 8.13 -35.78 6.10
N ILE A 62 7.57 -34.57 5.94
CA ILE A 62 7.93 -33.67 4.82
C ILE A 62 8.93 -32.61 5.30
N PRO A 63 10.17 -32.58 4.77
CA PRO A 63 11.15 -31.58 5.14
C PRO A 63 10.66 -30.16 4.83
N ALA A 64 10.97 -29.21 5.71
CA ALA A 64 10.48 -27.83 5.65
C ALA A 64 10.78 -27.12 4.32
N SER A 65 11.91 -27.46 3.67
CA SER A 65 12.34 -26.91 2.39
C SER A 65 11.37 -27.21 1.24
N VAL A 66 10.89 -28.44 1.12
CA VAL A 66 9.96 -28.86 0.05
C VAL A 66 8.63 -28.11 0.16
N ARG A 67 8.17 -27.86 1.38
CA ARG A 67 6.92 -27.12 1.65
C ARG A 67 7.04 -25.65 1.26
N MET A 68 8.17 -25.02 1.61
CA MET A 68 8.45 -23.63 1.22
C MET A 68 8.56 -23.49 -0.31
N ILE A 69 9.25 -24.43 -0.97
CA ILE A 69 9.34 -24.48 -2.43
C ILE A 69 7.95 -24.63 -3.07
N GLY A 70 7.08 -25.49 -2.52
CA GLY A 70 5.71 -25.65 -3.03
C GLY A 70 4.89 -24.36 -2.99
N VAL A 71 4.96 -23.61 -1.89
CA VAL A 71 4.29 -22.30 -1.77
C VAL A 71 4.89 -21.27 -2.73
N LEU A 72 6.23 -21.24 -2.85
CA LEU A 72 6.90 -20.34 -3.79
C LEU A 72 6.50 -20.64 -5.24
N VAL A 73 6.39 -21.90 -5.63
CA VAL A 73 5.92 -22.31 -6.95
C VAL A 73 4.46 -21.87 -7.16
N ALA A 74 3.57 -22.13 -6.19
CA ALA A 74 2.18 -21.68 -6.26
C ALA A 74 2.07 -20.15 -6.39
N LEU A 75 2.91 -19.41 -5.68
CA LEU A 75 3.01 -17.95 -5.75
C LEU A 75 3.44 -17.49 -7.15
N VAL A 76 4.52 -18.07 -7.68
CA VAL A 76 5.01 -17.74 -9.03
C VAL A 76 3.96 -18.04 -10.09
N VAL A 77 3.28 -19.18 -10.02
CA VAL A 77 2.23 -19.56 -10.97
C VAL A 77 1.05 -18.58 -10.90
N ALA A 78 0.58 -18.24 -9.71
CA ALA A 78 -0.52 -17.29 -9.56
C ALA A 78 -0.16 -15.90 -10.08
N LEU A 79 1.06 -15.42 -9.80
CA LEU A 79 1.55 -14.14 -10.34
C LEU A 79 1.68 -14.18 -11.87
N ALA A 80 2.13 -15.30 -12.44
CA ALA A 80 2.20 -15.48 -13.88
C ALA A 80 0.80 -15.41 -14.53
N ILE A 81 -0.19 -16.12 -13.95
CA ILE A 81 -1.58 -16.07 -14.41
C ILE A 81 -2.12 -14.63 -14.31
N ALA A 82 -1.97 -13.98 -13.16
CA ALA A 82 -2.42 -12.60 -12.94
C ALA A 82 -1.74 -11.61 -13.91
N ALA A 83 -0.46 -11.80 -14.23
CA ALA A 83 0.27 -10.93 -15.14
C ALA A 83 -0.21 -11.01 -16.60
N THR A 84 -0.82 -12.13 -17.02
CA THR A 84 -1.41 -12.27 -18.36
C THR A 84 -2.77 -11.60 -18.52
N THR A 85 -3.38 -11.11 -17.44
CA THR A 85 -4.71 -10.48 -17.45
C THR A 85 -4.64 -9.00 -17.88
N ALA A 86 -5.79 -8.40 -18.23
CA ALA A 86 -5.88 -6.96 -18.47
C ALA A 86 -5.38 -6.12 -17.30
N LEU A 87 -5.62 -6.54 -16.05
CA LEU A 87 -5.11 -5.86 -14.85
C LEU A 87 -3.58 -5.90 -14.80
N GLY A 88 -2.97 -7.07 -15.05
CA GLY A 88 -1.52 -7.23 -15.08
C GLY A 88 -0.83 -6.35 -16.13
N ARG A 89 -1.42 -6.24 -17.33
CA ARG A 89 -0.92 -5.34 -18.38
C ARG A 89 -1.02 -3.87 -18.01
N ARG A 90 -2.11 -3.45 -17.36
CA ARG A 90 -2.28 -2.06 -16.86
C ARG A 90 -1.23 -1.71 -15.81
N VAL A 91 -1.00 -2.61 -14.84
CA VAL A 91 0.02 -2.41 -13.80
C VAL A 91 1.42 -2.27 -14.43
N ARG A 92 1.77 -3.10 -15.42
CA ARG A 92 3.05 -2.97 -16.13
C ARG A 92 3.18 -1.62 -16.85
N GLY A 93 2.13 -1.16 -17.53
CA GLY A 93 2.11 0.16 -18.15
C GLY A 93 2.29 1.29 -17.14
N PHE A 94 1.57 1.21 -16.01
CA PHE A 94 1.69 2.18 -14.91
C PHE A 94 3.09 2.21 -14.32
N LEU A 95 3.73 1.06 -14.09
CA LEU A 95 5.10 1.00 -13.56
C LEU A 95 6.11 1.66 -14.50
N VAL A 96 5.94 1.49 -15.81
CA VAL A 96 6.79 2.14 -16.82
C VAL A 96 6.59 3.65 -16.77
N GLU A 97 5.34 4.12 -16.75
CA GLU A 97 5.02 5.56 -16.64
C GLU A 97 5.55 6.16 -15.33
N SER A 98 5.35 5.49 -14.19
CA SER A 98 5.85 5.91 -12.89
C SER A 98 7.38 6.03 -12.87
N GLN A 99 8.11 5.16 -13.59
CA GLN A 99 9.56 5.31 -13.70
C GLN A 99 9.97 6.53 -14.53
N PHE A 100 9.20 6.88 -15.57
CA PHE A 100 9.45 8.11 -16.32
C PHE A 100 9.17 9.36 -15.49
N GLU A 101 8.13 9.35 -14.65
CA GLU A 101 7.84 10.44 -13.72
C GLU A 101 8.85 10.53 -12.57
N MET A 102 9.30 9.41 -12.03
CA MET A 102 10.31 9.36 -10.97
C MET A 102 11.65 9.95 -11.43
N ARG A 103 11.95 9.92 -12.74
CA ARG A 103 13.11 10.61 -13.32
C ARG A 103 12.97 12.13 -13.36
N LYS A 104 11.75 12.67 -13.27
CA LYS A 104 11.49 14.11 -13.13
C LYS A 104 11.64 14.59 -11.70
N VAL A 105 11.70 13.68 -10.72
CA VAL A 105 12.01 14.01 -9.34
C VAL A 105 13.49 14.36 -9.28
N VAL A 106 13.77 15.65 -9.17
CA VAL A 106 15.11 16.15 -8.88
C VAL A 106 15.41 15.77 -7.43
N TRP A 107 16.11 14.66 -7.26
CA TRP A 107 16.56 14.25 -5.93
C TRP A 107 17.55 15.28 -5.41
N PRO A 108 17.37 15.73 -4.15
CA PRO A 108 18.25 16.71 -3.54
C PRO A 108 19.69 16.20 -3.57
N THR A 109 20.62 17.14 -3.68
CA THR A 109 22.05 16.81 -3.76
C THR A 109 22.52 16.12 -2.48
N ARG A 110 23.61 15.35 -2.56
CA ARG A 110 24.17 14.68 -1.38
C ARG A 110 24.53 15.68 -0.27
N ASP A 111 24.96 16.88 -0.65
CA ASP A 111 25.38 17.92 0.29
C ASP A 111 24.18 18.49 1.06
N GLU A 112 23.04 18.71 0.39
CA GLU A 112 21.80 19.17 1.04
C GLU A 112 21.22 18.11 1.99
N THR A 113 21.29 16.84 1.56
CA THR A 113 20.82 15.70 2.35
C THR A 113 21.67 15.50 3.60
N LEU A 114 23.00 15.61 3.47
CA LEU A 114 23.95 15.48 4.57
C LEU A 114 23.85 16.65 5.55
N LYS A 115 23.65 17.88 5.06
CA LYS A 115 23.43 19.05 5.92
C LYS A 115 22.19 18.85 6.81
N THR A 116 21.09 18.42 6.21
CA THR A 116 19.83 18.21 6.95
C THR A 116 19.93 17.04 7.93
N THR A 117 20.55 15.93 7.51
CA THR A 117 20.75 14.76 8.39
C THR A 117 21.72 15.08 9.52
N GLY A 118 22.77 15.86 9.27
CA GLY A 118 23.72 16.31 10.30
C GLY A 118 23.04 17.15 11.38
N ILE A 119 22.14 18.06 11.00
CA ILE A 119 21.32 18.82 11.97
C ILE A 119 20.49 17.87 12.82
N ILE A 120 19.81 16.89 12.21
CA ILE A 120 19.00 15.90 12.94
C ILE A 120 19.87 15.10 13.92
N ILE A 121 21.05 14.64 13.50
CA ILE A 121 21.99 13.91 14.37
C ILE A 121 22.35 14.74 15.61
N VAL A 122 22.69 16.02 15.42
CA VAL A 122 23.01 16.92 16.54
C VAL A 122 21.81 17.05 17.49
N VAL A 123 20.61 17.26 16.95
CA VAL A 123 19.38 17.36 17.76
C VAL A 123 19.12 16.08 18.54
N VAL A 124 19.24 14.91 17.90
CA VAL A 124 19.05 13.60 18.55
C VAL A 124 20.07 13.38 19.66
N ILE A 125 21.34 13.75 19.46
CA ILE A 125 22.38 13.68 20.50
C ILE A 125 21.99 14.55 21.70
N VAL A 126 21.63 15.81 21.47
CA VAL A 126 21.23 16.74 22.54
C VAL A 126 20.02 16.21 23.31
N LEU A 127 18.98 15.75 22.60
CA LEU A 127 17.79 15.18 23.22
C LEU A 127 18.09 13.90 24.01
N SER A 128 18.93 13.01 23.46
CA SER A 128 19.33 11.78 24.15
C SER A 128 20.12 12.05 25.42
N LEU A 129 20.98 13.07 25.41
CA LEU A 129 21.77 13.47 26.57
C LEU A 129 20.86 14.12 27.63
N LEU A 130 19.96 15.00 27.21
CA LEU A 130 18.98 15.66 28.08
C LEU A 130 18.06 14.65 28.76
N LEU A 131 17.44 13.76 27.98
CA LEU A 131 16.56 12.70 28.49
C LEU A 131 17.34 11.74 29.39
N GLY A 132 18.53 11.29 28.96
CA GLY A 132 19.38 10.42 29.75
C GLY A 132 19.78 11.04 31.09
N LEU A 133 20.06 12.34 31.13
CA LEU A 133 20.35 13.04 32.38
C LEU A 133 19.12 13.07 33.30
N ILE A 134 17.94 13.38 32.76
CA ILE A 134 16.68 13.37 33.52
C ILE A 134 16.39 11.97 34.05
N ASP A 135 16.59 10.93 33.25
CA ASP A 135 16.40 9.53 33.66
C ASP A 135 17.35 9.13 34.79
N LEU A 136 18.61 9.57 34.77
CA LEU A 136 19.58 9.31 35.84
C LEU A 136 19.18 10.01 37.14
N ILE A 137 18.73 11.27 37.06
CA ILE A 137 18.24 12.03 38.21
C ILE A 137 16.98 11.36 38.78
N LEU A 138 16.02 11.01 37.91
CA LEU A 138 14.78 10.37 38.33
C LEU A 138 15.03 9.02 38.99
N LYS A 139 15.94 8.19 38.43
CA LYS A 139 16.34 6.92 39.04
C LYS A 139 16.93 7.13 40.43
N SER A 140 17.89 8.06 40.57
CA SER A 140 18.54 8.31 41.86
C SER A 140 17.55 8.88 42.88
N VAL A 141 16.70 9.83 42.47
CA VAL A 141 15.74 10.48 43.39
C VAL A 141 14.58 9.55 43.74
N VAL A 142 14.05 8.75 42.82
CA VAL A 142 12.88 7.91 43.08
C VAL A 142 13.28 6.55 43.63
N LEU A 143 14.22 5.85 43.00
CA LEU A 143 14.58 4.49 43.40
C LEU A 143 15.35 4.50 44.73
N ASP A 144 16.36 5.36 44.90
CA ASP A 144 17.15 5.37 46.15
C ASP A 144 16.35 5.91 47.33
N TRP A 145 15.43 6.88 47.10
CA TRP A 145 14.53 7.39 48.14
C TRP A 145 13.48 6.35 48.54
N LEU A 146 12.90 5.64 47.56
CA LEU A 146 11.91 4.59 47.81
C LEU A 146 12.52 3.37 48.50
N LEU A 147 13.69 2.92 48.03
CA LEU A 147 14.39 1.77 48.63
C LEU A 147 14.84 2.06 50.07
N LYS A 148 15.17 3.32 50.39
CA LYS A 148 15.55 3.76 51.75
C LYS A 148 14.35 3.88 52.71
N LEU A 149 13.12 3.96 52.21
CA LEU A 149 11.90 3.97 53.02
C LEU A 149 11.36 2.55 53.30
N GLY A 150 11.76 1.56 52.48
CA GLY A 150 11.35 0.16 52.61
C GLY A 150 12.29 -0.73 53.42
N SER A 151 13.42 -0.21 53.90
CA SER A 151 14.37 -0.84 54.84
C SER A 151 14.38 -0.09 56.16
#